data_AF-A0A834YIP5-F1
#
_entry.id   AF-A0A834YIP5-F1
#
_cell.length_a   1.000
_cell.length_b   1.000
_cell.length_c   1.000
_cell.angle_alpha   90.00
_cell.angle_beta   90.00
_cell.angle_gamma   90.00
#
_symmetry.space_group_name_H-M   'P 1'
#
loop_
_entity.id
_entity.type
_entity.pdbx_description
1 polymer ?
#
loop_
_entity_poly.entity_id
_entity_poly.type
_entity_poly.pdbx_seq_one_letter_code
_entity_poly.pdbx_strand_id
1 'polypeptide(L)'
;MASPRTTLTLLMIVATGYHVSVATYDIGVCYGMQGNDLPSATDVISMYTKYAGNEAIPGEFSQYIAPAMQNLRAVLDANKMVGIEVTTVVSTATLGTSYPPSNGVFSTEVANEMTNILKVISSIGSSLMVNVYPYFAYAADPANVRLDYAQFTATESVVQDGNLGYSNMFDAIVDAFYWAMEKAGVTNVDIAVSESGWPSAGNGNFTTPTLAATYNKNFMNHVMKNGTPKRPQTYMDAYVFAMFNENLKTAGVEQNFGLFFPNMQPVYPMGGQVEKSRNADLHCVDWNPHDENLILTGSANNSVRMFDHRNLTSGGVGSPIYKFEDHKAAVLCMQVGKKNDCVGARMPNSSPALFLQHAGHRCKAAYHLALPI
;
A
#
# COMPACT_ATOMS: atom_id res chain seq x y z
N MET A 1 -61.30 -14.44 -64.01
CA MET A 1 -60.45 -13.24 -64.10
C MET A 1 -59.93 -12.93 -62.70
N ALA A 2 -58.59 -12.84 -62.56
CA ALA A 2 -57.77 -12.24 -61.49
C ALA A 2 -58.25 -12.34 -60.00
N SER A 3 -57.61 -13.11 -59.12
CA SER A 3 -56.33 -12.86 -58.38
C SER A 3 -56.57 -12.40 -56.91
N PRO A 4 -55.67 -12.65 -55.94
CA PRO A 4 -55.96 -13.55 -54.82
C PRO A 4 -55.50 -13.03 -53.44
N ARG A 5 -55.85 -13.73 -52.36
CA ARG A 5 -55.10 -13.78 -51.07
C ARG A 5 -55.22 -15.23 -50.56
N THR A 6 -54.30 -16.17 -50.79
CA THR A 6 -53.01 -16.44 -50.09
C THR A 6 -53.14 -16.34 -48.56
N THR A 7 -52.75 -17.29 -47.69
CA THR A 7 -51.82 -18.44 -47.80
C THR A 7 -51.96 -19.32 -46.53
N LEU A 8 -51.75 -20.64 -46.61
CA LEU A 8 -51.27 -21.45 -45.48
C LEU A 8 -50.27 -22.51 -45.99
N THR A 9 -49.20 -22.74 -45.20
CA THR A 9 -48.20 -23.83 -45.28
C THR A 9 -47.20 -23.77 -46.45
N LEU A 10 -45.92 -24.13 -46.37
CA LEU A 10 -45.13 -24.97 -45.45
C LEU A 10 -43.62 -24.63 -45.56
N LEU A 11 -42.91 -24.90 -44.46
CA LEU A 11 -41.48 -25.02 -44.21
C LEU A 11 -40.53 -25.32 -45.40
N MET A 12 -39.46 -24.53 -45.53
CA MET A 12 -38.19 -24.93 -46.16
C MET A 12 -37.03 -24.45 -45.26
N ILE A 13 -36.29 -25.41 -44.72
CA ILE A 13 -35.04 -25.21 -43.99
C ILE A 13 -33.95 -24.86 -45.02
N VAL A 14 -33.42 -23.65 -44.95
CA VAL A 14 -32.13 -23.29 -45.55
C VAL A 14 -31.27 -22.74 -44.41
N ALA A 15 -30.24 -23.51 -44.05
CA ALA A 15 -29.18 -23.06 -43.16
C ALA A 15 -28.33 -22.01 -43.89
N THR A 16 -28.56 -20.74 -43.62
CA THR A 16 -27.61 -19.67 -43.87
C THR A 16 -27.12 -19.14 -42.53
N GLY A 17 -25.80 -19.13 -42.35
CA GLY A 17 -25.14 -18.69 -41.13
C GLY A 17 -25.55 -17.29 -40.75
N TYR A 18 -26.37 -17.17 -39.71
CA TYR A 18 -26.48 -15.92 -38.98
C TYR A 18 -25.20 -15.78 -38.17
N HIS A 19 -24.30 -14.95 -38.70
CA HIS A 19 -23.47 -14.13 -37.83
C HIS A 19 -24.44 -13.44 -36.87
N VAL A 20 -24.45 -13.87 -35.61
CA VAL A 20 -24.85 -12.99 -34.53
C VAL A 20 -23.85 -11.85 -34.62
N SER A 21 -24.25 -10.77 -35.28
CA SER A 21 -23.71 -9.47 -34.98
C SER A 21 -23.94 -9.30 -33.50
N VAL A 22 -22.89 -9.59 -32.73
CA VAL A 22 -22.76 -9.02 -31.40
C VAL A 22 -22.81 -7.53 -31.71
N ALA A 23 -23.97 -6.92 -31.50
CA ALA A 23 -24.03 -5.49 -31.42
C ALA A 23 -23.02 -5.16 -30.33
N THR A 24 -21.85 -4.67 -30.76
CA THR A 24 -20.96 -3.94 -29.90
C THR A 24 -21.85 -2.85 -29.31
N TYR A 25 -22.26 -3.05 -28.06
CA TYR A 25 -22.61 -1.90 -27.27
C TYR A 25 -21.29 -1.17 -27.12
N ASP A 26 -21.08 -0.22 -28.04
CA ASP A 26 -20.17 0.89 -27.82
C ASP A 26 -20.71 1.60 -26.58
N ILE A 27 -20.28 1.13 -25.41
CA ILE A 27 -20.40 1.88 -24.17
C ILE A 27 -19.28 2.92 -24.26
N GLY A 28 -19.59 3.99 -24.99
CA GLY A 28 -18.90 5.25 -24.88
C GLY A 28 -19.11 5.79 -23.47
N VAL A 29 -18.02 6.22 -22.86
CA VAL A 29 -18.06 7.25 -21.81
C VAL A 29 -18.88 8.40 -22.37
N CYS A 30 -19.83 8.96 -21.60
CA CYS A 30 -20.51 10.20 -22.00
C CYS A 30 -19.48 11.32 -22.22
N TYR A 31 -19.01 11.48 -23.46
CA TYR A 31 -18.69 12.77 -24.04
C TYR A 31 -19.96 13.30 -24.69
N GLY A 32 -20.82 13.90 -23.86
CA GLY A 32 -21.90 14.73 -24.39
C GLY A 32 -21.29 16.03 -24.91
N MET A 33 -21.52 16.35 -26.19
CA MET A 33 -21.21 17.65 -26.80
C MET A 33 -22.13 18.79 -26.29
N GLN A 34 -22.76 18.61 -25.12
CA GLN A 34 -23.32 19.65 -24.26
C GLN A 34 -22.93 19.33 -22.81
N GLY A 35 -21.74 19.77 -22.43
CA GLY A 35 -21.20 19.67 -21.09
C GLY A 35 -20.11 20.71 -20.94
N ASN A 36 -20.44 21.98 -21.15
CA ASN A 36 -19.48 23.09 -21.16
C ASN A 36 -18.91 23.43 -19.76
N ASP A 37 -19.14 22.61 -18.73
CA ASP A 37 -18.75 22.89 -17.34
C ASP A 37 -18.26 21.64 -16.57
N LEU A 38 -17.88 20.54 -17.23
CA LEU A 38 -17.27 19.41 -16.53
C LEU A 38 -15.76 19.65 -16.32
N PRO A 39 -15.21 19.41 -15.11
CA PRO A 39 -13.78 19.56 -14.85
C PRO A 39 -12.97 18.59 -15.73
N SER A 40 -11.78 19.01 -16.18
CA SER A 40 -10.89 18.13 -16.94
C SER A 40 -10.49 16.89 -16.13
N ALA A 41 -9.98 15.84 -16.75
CA ALA A 41 -9.45 14.68 -15.99
C ALA A 41 -8.39 15.11 -14.97
N THR A 42 -7.58 16.12 -15.29
CA THR A 42 -6.63 16.77 -14.37
C THR A 42 -7.35 17.46 -13.22
N ASP A 43 -8.47 18.15 -13.49
CA ASP A 43 -9.26 18.80 -12.45
C ASP A 43 -10.02 17.79 -11.59
N VAL A 44 -10.50 16.68 -12.15
CA VAL A 44 -11.11 15.58 -11.38
C VAL A 44 -10.07 14.89 -10.49
N ILE A 45 -8.86 14.63 -11.00
CA ILE A 45 -7.75 14.09 -10.22
C ILE A 45 -7.28 15.10 -9.16
N SER A 46 -7.19 16.39 -9.51
CA SER A 46 -6.86 17.48 -8.58
C SER A 46 -7.94 17.61 -7.51
N MET A 47 -9.22 17.54 -7.87
CA MET A 47 -10.34 17.55 -6.95
C MET A 47 -10.36 16.31 -6.06
N TYR A 48 -10.05 15.13 -6.60
CA TYR A 48 -9.96 13.90 -5.81
C TYR A 48 -8.79 13.95 -4.81
N THR A 49 -7.62 14.39 -5.29
CA THR A 49 -6.40 14.55 -4.47
C THR A 49 -6.57 15.63 -3.41
N LYS A 50 -7.28 16.71 -3.73
CA LYS A 50 -7.51 17.85 -2.84
C LYS A 50 -8.72 17.68 -1.90
N TYR A 51 -9.72 16.89 -2.27
CA TYR A 51 -11.03 16.90 -1.58
C TYR A 51 -11.65 15.53 -1.27
N ALA A 52 -11.13 14.41 -1.77
CA ALA A 52 -11.75 13.09 -1.56
C ALA A 52 -10.84 11.99 -0.97
N GLY A 53 -9.51 12.13 -1.05
CA GLY A 53 -8.59 11.02 -0.77
C GLY A 53 -7.79 11.09 0.53
N ASN A 54 -7.15 12.23 0.83
CA ASN A 54 -6.18 12.36 1.91
C ASN A 54 -6.53 13.46 2.91
N GLU A 55 -6.87 13.07 4.14
CA GLU A 55 -7.19 13.95 5.26
C GLU A 55 -8.30 14.99 4.96
N ALA A 56 -9.24 14.66 4.07
CA ALA A 56 -10.37 15.53 3.72
C ALA A 56 -11.47 15.59 4.81
N ILE A 57 -11.19 15.02 6.00
CA ILE A 57 -12.08 14.92 7.14
C ILE A 57 -11.30 15.35 8.39
N PRO A 58 -11.77 16.37 9.14
CA PRO A 58 -12.92 17.24 8.83
C PRO A 58 -12.69 18.13 7.59
N GLY A 59 -13.75 18.55 6.92
CA GLY A 59 -13.67 19.47 5.78
C GLY A 59 -15.02 19.73 5.09
N GLU A 60 -15.07 20.80 4.28
CA GLU A 60 -16.29 21.22 3.53
C GLU A 60 -16.87 20.09 2.66
N PHE A 61 -16.03 19.16 2.22
CA PHE A 61 -16.40 18.09 1.30
C PHE A 61 -16.57 16.72 1.97
N SER A 62 -16.46 16.61 3.30
CA SER A 62 -16.50 15.30 3.99
C SER A 62 -17.79 14.51 3.70
N GLN A 63 -18.93 15.20 3.56
CA GLN A 63 -20.22 14.58 3.23
C GLN A 63 -20.25 13.86 1.87
N TYR A 64 -19.34 14.20 0.94
CA TYR A 64 -19.30 13.63 -0.41
C TYR A 64 -18.42 12.39 -0.52
N ILE A 65 -17.60 12.09 0.49
CA ILE A 65 -16.62 10.99 0.44
C ILE A 65 -17.34 9.63 0.34
N ALA A 66 -18.32 9.36 1.21
CA ALA A 66 -19.04 8.09 1.17
C ALA A 66 -19.77 7.84 -0.18
N PRO A 67 -20.55 8.80 -0.74
CA PRO A 67 -21.11 8.66 -2.08
C PRO A 67 -20.04 8.48 -3.18
N ALA A 68 -18.91 9.18 -3.10
CA ALA A 68 -17.83 9.05 -4.08
C ALA A 68 -17.22 7.64 -4.05
N MET A 69 -16.98 7.08 -2.87
CA MET A 69 -16.48 5.72 -2.69
C MET A 69 -17.44 4.68 -3.29
N GLN A 70 -18.75 4.83 -3.08
CA GLN A 70 -19.76 3.96 -3.67
C GLN A 70 -19.74 4.01 -5.20
N ASN A 71 -19.64 5.21 -5.77
CA ASN A 71 -19.56 5.39 -7.22
C ASN A 71 -18.28 4.76 -7.80
N LEU A 72 -17.14 4.92 -7.13
CA LEU A 72 -15.88 4.31 -7.55
C LEU A 72 -15.97 2.77 -7.52
N ARG A 73 -16.52 2.19 -6.44
CA ARG A 73 -16.74 0.74 -6.37
C ARG A 73 -17.63 0.25 -7.51
N ALA A 74 -18.73 0.94 -7.79
CA ALA A 74 -19.64 0.58 -8.88
C ALA A 74 -18.95 0.60 -10.25
N VAL A 75 -18.07 1.57 -10.51
CA VAL A 75 -17.27 1.63 -11.74
C VAL A 75 -16.30 0.45 -11.84
N LEU A 76 -15.60 0.11 -10.74
CA LEU A 76 -14.68 -1.03 -10.72
C LEU A 76 -15.43 -2.36 -10.96
N ASP A 77 -16.60 -2.53 -10.35
CA ASP A 77 -17.45 -3.71 -10.55
C ASP A 77 -17.94 -3.84 -12.00
N ALA A 78 -18.44 -2.74 -12.57
CA ALA A 78 -18.92 -2.71 -13.95
C ALA A 78 -17.81 -3.09 -14.96
N ASN A 79 -16.57 -2.72 -14.67
CA ASN A 79 -15.40 -3.02 -15.49
C ASN A 79 -14.70 -4.34 -15.10
N LYS A 80 -15.25 -5.11 -14.14
CA LYS A 80 -14.67 -6.37 -13.65
C LYS A 80 -13.23 -6.21 -13.16
N MET A 81 -12.91 -5.04 -12.61
CA MET A 81 -11.61 -4.74 -12.03
C MET A 81 -11.55 -5.35 -10.62
N VAL A 82 -11.07 -6.58 -10.55
CA VAL A 82 -10.84 -7.32 -9.30
C VAL A 82 -9.48 -6.97 -8.70
N GLY A 83 -9.38 -6.98 -7.37
CA GLY A 83 -8.13 -6.72 -6.64
C GLY A 83 -7.78 -5.24 -6.45
N ILE A 84 -8.67 -4.31 -6.83
CA ILE A 84 -8.55 -2.89 -6.49
C ILE A 84 -9.55 -2.57 -5.40
N GLU A 85 -9.02 -2.17 -4.25
CA GLU A 85 -9.81 -1.73 -3.10
C GLU A 85 -10.11 -0.23 -3.17
N VAL A 86 -11.25 0.17 -2.59
CA VAL A 86 -11.66 1.57 -2.48
C VAL A 86 -11.71 1.93 -1.02
N THR A 87 -10.99 2.98 -0.64
CA THR A 87 -10.90 3.48 0.73
C THR A 87 -10.71 4.99 0.73
N THR A 88 -10.61 5.58 1.92
CA THR A 88 -10.24 6.98 2.14
C THR A 88 -9.20 7.04 3.26
N VAL A 89 -8.38 8.08 3.26
CA VAL A 89 -7.34 8.31 4.26
C VAL A 89 -7.79 9.39 5.23
N VAL A 90 -7.72 9.09 6.53
CA VAL A 90 -8.04 10.03 7.62
C VAL A 90 -6.83 10.26 8.51
N SER A 91 -6.80 11.42 9.16
CA SER A 91 -5.81 11.72 10.19
C SER A 91 -6.38 11.56 11.60
N THR A 92 -5.50 11.61 12.59
CA THR A 92 -5.88 11.64 14.02
C THR A 92 -6.80 12.82 14.39
N ALA A 93 -6.91 13.86 13.55
CA ALA A 93 -7.84 14.98 13.76
C ALA A 93 -9.32 14.58 13.71
N THR A 94 -9.63 13.38 13.18
CA THR A 94 -10.99 12.83 13.20
C THR A 94 -11.41 12.28 14.57
N LEU A 95 -10.45 12.04 15.47
CA LEU A 95 -10.73 11.62 16.85
C LEU A 95 -11.02 12.82 17.75
N GLY A 96 -12.00 12.67 18.64
CA GLY A 96 -12.26 13.60 19.72
C GLY A 96 -11.45 13.24 20.96
N THR A 97 -11.98 12.30 21.76
CA THR A 97 -11.22 11.71 22.87
C THR A 97 -10.47 10.49 22.38
N SER A 98 -9.19 10.38 22.72
CA SER A 98 -8.31 9.26 22.35
C SER A 98 -7.46 8.70 23.50
N TYR A 99 -7.58 9.27 24.71
CA TYR A 99 -6.84 8.83 25.89
C TYR A 99 -7.75 8.47 27.09
N PRO A 100 -7.55 7.31 27.74
CA PRO A 100 -6.82 6.16 27.21
C PRO A 100 -7.47 5.62 25.91
N PRO A 101 -6.82 4.73 25.14
CA PRO A 101 -7.31 4.28 23.84
C PRO A 101 -8.77 3.78 23.85
N SER A 102 -9.22 3.10 24.91
CA SER A 102 -10.60 2.63 25.09
C SER A 102 -11.64 3.74 25.11
N ASN A 103 -11.24 4.97 25.42
CA ASN A 103 -12.10 6.16 25.31
C ASN A 103 -12.14 6.73 23.89
N GLY A 104 -11.34 6.21 22.96
CA GLY A 104 -11.36 6.49 21.53
C GLY A 104 -12.77 6.67 20.97
N VAL A 105 -13.06 7.85 20.43
CA VAL A 105 -14.33 8.19 19.79
C VAL A 105 -14.09 9.24 18.72
N PHE A 106 -14.82 9.17 17.61
CA PHE A 106 -14.79 10.23 16.60
C PHE A 106 -15.29 11.55 17.20
N SER A 107 -14.72 12.67 16.76
CA SER A 107 -15.16 13.98 17.20
C SER A 107 -16.62 14.20 16.82
N THR A 108 -17.35 15.01 17.60
CA THR A 108 -18.77 15.30 17.32
C THR A 108 -18.98 15.94 15.95
N GLU A 109 -17.96 16.62 15.43
CA GLU A 109 -17.98 17.28 14.11
C GLU A 109 -18.03 16.26 12.96
N VAL A 110 -17.37 15.11 13.09
CA VAL A 110 -17.20 14.15 11.97
C VAL A 110 -17.85 12.79 12.25
N ALA A 111 -18.48 12.59 13.41
CA ALA A 111 -18.99 11.30 13.83
C ALA A 111 -20.01 10.70 12.83
N ASN A 112 -20.88 11.53 12.26
CA ASN A 112 -21.88 11.09 11.29
C ASN A 112 -21.23 10.68 9.96
N GLU A 113 -20.30 11.50 9.46
CA GLU A 113 -19.54 11.30 8.24
C GLU A 113 -18.69 10.03 8.34
N MET A 114 -17.92 9.89 9.42
CA MET A 114 -17.11 8.70 9.68
C MET A 114 -17.97 7.44 9.78
N THR A 115 -19.12 7.51 10.45
CA THR A 115 -20.05 6.36 10.51
C THR A 115 -20.55 5.95 9.11
N ASN A 116 -20.89 6.93 8.26
CA ASN A 116 -21.34 6.64 6.90
C ASN A 116 -20.22 6.06 6.04
N ILE A 117 -19.01 6.58 6.15
CA ILE A 117 -17.82 6.08 5.45
C ILE A 117 -17.51 4.65 5.88
N LEU A 118 -17.49 4.39 7.19
CA LEU A 118 -17.22 3.05 7.74
C LEU A 118 -18.26 2.02 7.28
N LYS A 119 -19.54 2.41 7.16
CA LYS A 119 -20.57 1.53 6.58
C LYS A 119 -20.30 1.21 5.11
N VAL A 120 -19.83 2.19 4.32
CA VAL A 120 -19.42 1.95 2.94
C VAL A 120 -18.23 1.00 2.90
N ILE A 121 -17.16 1.27 3.65
CA ILE A 121 -15.95 0.43 3.73
C ILE A 121 -16.31 -1.00 4.13
N SER A 122 -17.15 -1.17 5.16
CA SER A 122 -17.68 -2.46 5.59
C SER A 122 -18.44 -3.18 4.48
N SER A 123 -19.28 -2.48 3.72
CA SER A 123 -20.11 -3.09 2.66
C SER A 123 -19.30 -3.58 1.46
N ILE A 124 -18.14 -2.97 1.20
CA ILE A 124 -17.26 -3.31 0.09
C ILE A 124 -16.09 -4.22 0.50
N GLY A 125 -15.97 -4.54 1.79
CA GLY A 125 -14.94 -5.41 2.33
C GLY A 125 -13.52 -4.85 2.22
N SER A 126 -13.35 -3.54 2.45
CA SER A 126 -12.03 -2.89 2.46
C SER A 126 -11.62 -2.45 3.88
N SER A 127 -10.47 -1.79 4.00
CA SER A 127 -9.92 -1.26 5.25
C SER A 127 -9.99 0.28 5.27
N LEU A 128 -10.06 0.88 6.46
CA LEU A 128 -9.87 2.33 6.62
C LEU A 128 -8.37 2.64 6.59
N MET A 129 -7.95 3.65 5.82
CA MET A 129 -6.57 4.13 5.87
C MET A 129 -6.39 5.27 6.87
N VAL A 130 -5.36 5.18 7.70
CA VAL A 130 -5.10 6.17 8.76
C VAL A 130 -3.65 6.66 8.73
N ASN A 131 -3.47 7.98 8.75
CA ASN A 131 -2.18 8.63 8.98
C ASN A 131 -1.88 8.66 10.49
N VAL A 132 -0.82 7.99 10.90
CA VAL A 132 -0.45 7.76 12.31
C VAL A 132 0.93 8.34 12.59
N TYR A 133 0.98 9.44 13.35
CA TYR A 133 2.23 10.16 13.64
C TYR A 133 2.42 10.43 15.14
N PRO A 134 3.04 9.49 15.89
CA PRO A 134 3.48 9.72 17.26
C PRO A 134 4.38 10.94 17.44
N TYR A 135 5.15 11.31 16.40
CA TYR A 135 6.00 12.50 16.39
C TYR A 135 5.24 13.77 16.77
N PHE A 136 4.07 14.01 16.18
CA PHE A 136 3.34 15.26 16.41
C PHE A 136 2.82 15.38 17.85
N ALA A 137 2.39 14.28 18.46
CA ALA A 137 2.00 14.25 19.87
C ALA A 137 3.20 14.54 20.78
N TYR A 138 4.35 13.92 20.52
CA TYR A 138 5.58 14.20 21.26
C TYR A 138 6.05 15.65 21.10
N ALA A 139 6.06 16.18 19.88
CA ALA A 139 6.51 17.54 19.60
C ALA A 139 5.59 18.61 20.21
N ALA A 140 4.29 18.33 20.33
CA ALA A 140 3.31 19.22 20.92
C ALA A 140 3.41 19.29 22.46
N ASP A 141 3.74 18.18 23.12
CA ASP A 141 3.86 18.11 24.58
C ASP A 141 5.01 17.21 25.04
N PRO A 142 6.28 17.61 24.81
CA PRO A 142 7.45 16.80 25.16
C PRO A 142 7.67 16.67 26.67
N ALA A 143 6.95 17.46 27.48
CA ALA A 143 7.02 17.39 28.94
C ALA A 143 6.23 16.20 29.50
N ASN A 144 5.11 15.84 28.86
CA ASN A 144 4.23 14.75 29.32
C ASN A 144 4.25 13.54 28.40
N VAL A 145 4.58 13.71 27.12
CA VAL A 145 4.73 12.59 26.18
C VAL A 145 6.18 12.10 26.23
N ARG A 146 6.38 10.87 26.73
CA ARG A 146 7.71 10.26 26.76
C ARG A 146 8.21 9.95 25.34
N LEU A 147 9.48 10.27 25.08
CA LEU A 147 10.11 9.98 23.79
C LEU A 147 10.20 8.48 23.51
N ASP A 148 10.50 7.66 24.52
CA ASP A 148 10.63 6.21 24.37
C ASP A 148 9.31 5.53 24.00
N TYR A 149 8.19 6.05 24.54
CA TYR A 149 6.84 5.68 24.16
C TYR A 149 6.52 6.05 22.70
N ALA A 150 6.94 7.23 22.25
CA ALA A 150 6.74 7.67 20.86
C ALA A 150 7.64 6.93 19.85
N GLN A 151 8.75 6.33 20.29
CA GLN A 151 9.76 5.70 19.42
C GLN A 151 9.86 4.17 19.53
N PHE A 152 8.88 3.51 20.15
CA PHE A 152 8.87 2.05 20.36
C PHE A 152 10.09 1.52 21.16
N THR A 153 10.72 2.35 21.99
CA THR A 153 11.89 1.95 22.78
C THR A 153 11.58 1.76 24.26
N ALA A 154 10.35 2.05 24.71
CA ALA A 154 9.94 1.72 26.06
C ALA A 154 9.90 0.20 26.28
N THR A 155 10.45 -0.26 27.40
CA THR A 155 10.54 -1.69 27.77
C THR A 155 9.37 -2.16 28.63
N GLU A 156 8.48 -1.24 29.02
CA GLU A 156 7.33 -1.48 29.88
C GLU A 156 6.08 -0.80 29.29
N SER A 157 4.90 -1.15 29.82
CA SER A 157 3.67 -0.46 29.46
C SER A 157 3.69 0.97 30.01
N VAL A 158 3.52 1.95 29.13
CA VAL A 158 3.47 3.37 29.47
C VAL A 158 2.04 3.81 29.76
N VAL A 159 1.08 3.24 29.04
CA VAL A 159 -0.36 3.44 29.26
C VAL A 159 -0.99 2.10 29.59
N GLN A 160 -1.62 2.01 30.76
CA GLN A 160 -2.44 0.88 31.15
C GLN A 160 -3.92 1.25 30.99
N ASP A 161 -4.63 0.51 30.14
CA ASP A 161 -6.02 0.75 29.78
C ASP A 161 -6.85 -0.52 30.02
N GLY A 162 -7.36 -0.63 31.25
CA GLY A 162 -7.96 -1.88 31.73
C GLY A 162 -6.95 -3.03 31.65
N ASN A 163 -7.25 -4.04 30.84
CA ASN A 163 -6.37 -5.20 30.63
C ASN A 163 -5.38 -5.02 29.46
N LEU A 164 -5.45 -3.90 28.74
CA LEU A 164 -4.56 -3.62 27.61
C LEU A 164 -3.41 -2.71 28.06
N GLY A 165 -2.18 -3.16 27.86
CA GLY A 165 -0.97 -2.38 28.11
C GLY A 165 -0.36 -1.89 26.81
N TYR A 166 -0.05 -0.60 26.73
CA TYR A 166 0.56 0.03 25.56
C TYR A 166 1.98 0.47 25.89
N SER A 167 2.96 -0.19 25.27
CA SER A 167 4.38 0.16 25.36
C SER A 167 4.82 1.17 24.31
N ASN A 168 4.02 1.40 23.27
CA ASN A 168 4.29 2.40 22.25
C ASN A 168 3.03 3.18 21.87
N MET A 169 3.22 4.43 21.44
CA MET A 169 2.14 5.36 21.13
C MET A 169 1.42 5.01 19.83
N PHE A 170 2.12 4.39 18.87
CA PHE A 170 1.53 3.97 17.61
C PHE A 170 0.37 3.00 17.85
N ASP A 171 0.56 1.97 18.68
CA ASP A 171 -0.48 1.01 19.07
C ASP A 171 -1.67 1.70 19.73
N ALA A 172 -1.39 2.67 20.62
CA ALA A 172 -2.44 3.40 21.31
C ALA A 172 -3.28 4.25 20.36
N ILE A 173 -2.67 4.89 19.35
CA ILE A 173 -3.38 5.65 18.34
C ILE A 173 -4.24 4.72 17.47
N VAL A 174 -3.67 3.62 16.98
CA VAL A 174 -4.40 2.66 16.13
C VAL A 174 -5.57 2.04 16.90
N ASP A 175 -5.37 1.66 18.16
CA ASP A 175 -6.45 1.11 18.98
C ASP A 175 -7.51 2.14 19.33
N ALA A 176 -7.16 3.41 19.49
CA ALA A 176 -8.15 4.47 19.66
C ALA A 176 -9.09 4.58 18.45
N PHE A 177 -8.60 4.37 17.23
CA PHE A 177 -9.45 4.24 16.04
C PHE A 177 -10.32 2.99 16.08
N TYR A 178 -9.77 1.82 16.40
CA TYR A 178 -10.58 0.60 16.53
C TYR A 178 -11.71 0.77 17.56
N TRP A 179 -11.43 1.40 18.70
CA TRP A 179 -12.46 1.72 19.70
C TRP A 179 -13.50 2.71 19.18
N ALA A 180 -13.09 3.75 18.46
CA ALA A 180 -14.01 4.71 17.85
C ALA A 180 -14.94 4.06 16.81
N MET A 181 -14.39 3.17 15.97
CA MET A 181 -15.13 2.42 14.95
C MET A 181 -16.17 1.49 15.60
N GLU A 182 -15.77 0.74 16.64
CA GLU A 182 -16.68 -0.14 17.37
C GLU A 182 -17.83 0.65 18.02
N LYS A 183 -17.55 1.82 18.61
CA LYS A 183 -18.58 2.71 19.17
C LYS A 183 -19.49 3.33 18.11
N ALA A 184 -19.00 3.51 16.89
CA ALA A 184 -19.80 3.90 15.73
C ALA A 184 -20.65 2.72 15.17
N GLY A 185 -20.55 1.53 15.77
CA GLY A 185 -21.31 0.34 15.40
C GLY A 185 -20.70 -0.46 14.25
N VAL A 186 -19.42 -0.25 13.92
CA VAL A 186 -18.72 -0.96 12.85
C VAL A 186 -17.53 -1.71 13.44
N THR A 187 -17.58 -3.05 13.40
CA THR A 187 -16.60 -3.92 14.08
C THR A 187 -15.78 -4.78 13.12
N ASN A 188 -16.12 -4.78 11.84
CA ASN A 188 -15.59 -5.69 10.80
C ASN A 188 -14.78 -4.95 9.74
N VAL A 189 -14.27 -3.76 10.07
CA VAL A 189 -13.37 -2.97 9.21
C VAL A 189 -12.01 -2.96 9.88
N ASP A 190 -10.98 -3.32 9.12
CA ASP A 190 -9.58 -3.25 9.55
C ASP A 190 -8.97 -1.89 9.25
N ILE A 191 -7.79 -1.63 9.81
CA ILE A 191 -7.02 -0.40 9.60
C ILE A 191 -5.74 -0.74 8.81
N ALA A 192 -5.50 0.03 7.75
CA ALA A 192 -4.19 0.14 7.10
C ALA A 192 -3.57 1.50 7.44
N VAL A 193 -2.28 1.55 7.72
CA VAL A 193 -1.57 2.79 8.05
C VAL A 193 -1.04 3.42 6.77
N SER A 194 -1.72 4.44 6.26
CA SER A 194 -1.34 5.12 5.01
C SER A 194 -0.07 5.94 5.13
N GLU A 195 0.21 6.50 6.30
CA GLU A 195 1.41 7.29 6.51
C GLU A 195 1.86 7.19 7.97
N SER A 196 3.16 6.99 8.17
CA SER A 196 3.81 7.12 9.46
C SER A 196 5.30 7.42 9.28
N GLY A 197 5.85 8.31 10.10
CA GLY A 197 7.25 8.70 9.98
C GLY A 197 7.71 9.68 11.06
N TRP A 198 9.01 9.97 11.03
CA TRP A 198 9.63 10.93 11.94
C TRP A 198 10.61 11.84 11.17
N PRO A 199 10.51 13.18 11.30
CA PRO A 199 11.35 14.08 10.53
C PRO A 199 12.79 14.09 11.02
N SER A 200 13.73 14.13 10.08
CA SER A 200 15.17 14.13 10.34
C SER A 200 15.74 15.51 10.70
N ALA A 201 14.99 16.58 10.48
CA ALA A 201 15.34 17.96 10.81
C ALA A 201 14.08 18.83 10.88
N GLY A 202 14.24 20.12 11.21
CA GLY A 202 13.17 21.13 11.16
C GLY A 202 12.54 21.51 12.50
N ASN A 203 12.83 20.79 13.59
CA ASN A 203 12.38 21.10 14.96
C ASN A 203 13.46 20.78 16.01
N GLY A 204 14.67 21.31 15.79
CA GLY A 204 15.78 21.24 16.74
C GLY A 204 16.10 19.81 17.21
N ASN A 205 16.24 19.63 18.52
CA ASN A 205 16.61 18.35 19.12
C ASN A 205 15.51 17.27 19.05
N PHE A 206 14.29 17.61 18.62
CA PHE A 206 13.20 16.64 18.45
C PHE A 206 13.22 15.96 17.09
N THR A 207 14.04 16.47 16.16
CA THR A 207 14.15 15.97 14.78
C THR A 207 15.61 15.87 14.40
N THR A 208 16.17 14.67 14.49
CA THR A 208 17.54 14.39 14.07
C THR A 208 17.54 13.14 13.19
N PRO A 209 18.55 12.94 12.31
CA PRO A 209 18.66 11.72 11.53
C PRO A 209 18.67 10.45 12.41
N THR A 210 19.23 10.53 13.62
CA THR A 210 19.22 9.42 14.59
C THR A 210 17.82 9.12 15.09
N LEU A 211 17.04 10.13 15.50
CA LEU A 211 15.67 9.93 15.97
C LEU A 211 14.77 9.39 14.85
N ALA A 212 14.93 9.93 13.64
CA ALA A 212 14.20 9.45 12.46
C ALA A 212 14.53 7.99 12.12
N ALA A 213 15.81 7.61 12.16
CA ALA A 213 16.24 6.23 11.95
C ALA A 213 15.70 5.28 13.02
N THR A 214 15.73 5.68 14.30
CA THR A 214 15.19 4.86 15.40
C THR A 214 13.70 4.60 15.20
N TYR A 215 12.92 5.66 14.96
CA TYR A 215 11.48 5.53 14.77
C TYR A 215 11.14 4.64 13.56
N ASN A 216 11.65 4.96 12.38
CA ASN A 216 11.27 4.25 11.16
C ASN A 216 11.72 2.78 11.17
N LYS A 217 12.89 2.46 11.75
CA LYS A 217 13.31 1.05 11.94
C LYS A 217 12.38 0.29 12.85
N ASN A 218 12.05 0.87 14.00
CA ASN A 218 11.22 0.19 14.98
C ASN A 218 9.78 0.06 14.50
N PHE A 219 9.24 1.08 13.84
CA PHE A 219 7.95 1.04 13.17
C PHE A 219 7.87 -0.12 12.18
N MET A 220 8.78 -0.19 11.21
CA MET A 220 8.82 -1.29 10.24
C MET A 220 8.94 -2.65 10.91
N ASN A 221 9.87 -2.79 11.88
CA ASN A 221 10.04 -4.05 12.62
C ASN A 221 8.79 -4.46 13.39
N HIS A 222 8.04 -3.48 13.91
CA HIS A 222 6.82 -3.72 14.66
C HIS A 222 5.70 -4.20 13.73
N VAL A 223 5.36 -3.45 12.66
CA VAL A 223 4.24 -3.78 11.77
C VAL A 223 4.43 -5.08 10.98
N MET A 224 5.68 -5.51 10.76
CA MET A 224 5.99 -6.79 10.11
C MET A 224 5.80 -8.01 11.03
N LYS A 225 5.77 -7.82 12.36
CA LYS A 225 5.84 -8.92 13.33
C LYS A 225 4.68 -8.96 14.32
N ASN A 226 4.04 -7.83 14.55
CA ASN A 226 3.05 -7.66 15.61
C ASN A 226 1.84 -6.90 15.09
N GLY A 227 0.67 -7.21 15.66
CA GLY A 227 -0.46 -6.29 15.67
C GLY A 227 -0.45 -5.42 16.93
N THR A 228 -1.59 -4.83 17.26
CA THR A 228 -1.76 -3.98 18.45
C THR A 228 -2.29 -4.79 19.65
N PRO A 229 -2.28 -4.25 20.89
CA PRO A 229 -2.89 -4.89 22.04
C PRO A 229 -4.36 -5.31 21.85
N LYS A 230 -5.20 -4.48 21.21
CA LYS A 230 -6.61 -4.81 20.92
C LYS A 230 -6.78 -5.75 19.72
N ARG A 231 -5.82 -5.74 18.77
CA ARG A 231 -5.83 -6.57 17.55
C ARG A 231 -4.47 -7.28 17.38
N PRO A 232 -4.18 -8.30 18.21
CA PRO A 232 -2.83 -8.89 18.29
C PRO A 232 -2.47 -9.85 17.16
N GLN A 233 -3.45 -10.29 16.35
CA GLN A 233 -3.27 -11.36 15.34
C GLN A 233 -3.17 -10.87 13.89
N THR A 234 -2.79 -9.61 13.68
CA THR A 234 -2.83 -9.01 12.35
C THR A 234 -1.46 -8.53 11.91
N TYR A 235 -1.01 -8.98 10.74
CA TYR A 235 -0.10 -8.19 9.91
C TYR A 235 -0.82 -6.90 9.53
N MET A 236 -0.14 -5.76 9.62
CA MET A 236 -0.74 -4.47 9.33
C MET A 236 -0.11 -3.89 8.06
N ASP A 237 -0.94 -3.64 7.05
CA ASP A 237 -0.51 -2.88 5.89
C ASP A 237 -0.14 -1.47 6.34
N ALA A 238 1.09 -1.07 6.10
CA ALA A 238 1.64 0.16 6.63
C ALA A 238 2.68 0.77 5.69
N TYR A 239 2.66 2.09 5.55
CA TYR A 239 3.52 2.83 4.64
C TYR A 239 4.35 3.87 5.39
N VAL A 240 5.67 3.85 5.15
CA VAL A 240 6.60 4.84 5.71
C VAL A 240 6.48 6.13 4.92
N PHE A 241 6.21 7.22 5.62
CA PHE A 241 6.23 8.57 5.06
C PHE A 241 7.59 9.23 5.35
N ALA A 242 8.40 9.58 4.35
CA ALA A 242 8.21 9.39 2.91
C ALA A 242 9.53 8.97 2.22
N MET A 243 9.48 8.69 0.92
CA MET A 243 10.68 8.29 0.18
C MET A 243 11.74 9.40 0.14
N PHE A 244 11.35 10.64 -0.16
CA PHE A 244 12.28 11.75 -0.37
C PHE A 244 11.96 12.95 0.52
N ASN A 245 12.97 13.76 0.83
CA ASN A 245 12.76 15.11 1.35
C ASN A 245 12.10 15.99 0.28
N GLU A 246 11.01 16.66 0.65
CA GLU A 246 10.16 17.45 -0.26
C GLU A 246 10.36 18.95 -0.03
N ASN A 247 11.26 19.57 -0.77
CA ASN A 247 11.67 20.97 -0.56
C ASN A 247 10.59 22.03 -0.86
N LEU A 248 9.50 21.66 -1.54
CA LEU A 248 8.36 22.55 -1.81
C LEU A 248 7.26 22.49 -0.74
N LYS A 249 7.40 21.62 0.27
CA LYS A 249 6.54 21.60 1.46
C LYS A 249 6.79 22.83 2.34
N THR A 250 5.88 23.08 3.30
CA THR A 250 6.01 24.12 4.32
C THR A 250 7.37 24.03 5.02
N ALA A 251 8.04 25.18 5.17
CA ALA A 251 9.36 25.22 5.80
C ALA A 251 9.34 24.66 7.23
N GLY A 252 10.34 23.83 7.56
CA GLY A 252 10.44 23.16 8.85
C GLY A 252 10.41 21.63 8.70
N VAL A 253 9.61 20.96 9.51
CA VAL A 253 9.60 19.49 9.61
C VAL A 253 9.09 18.80 8.35
N GLU A 254 8.11 19.40 7.67
CA GLU A 254 7.46 18.85 6.47
C GLU A 254 8.43 18.63 5.30
N GLN A 255 9.54 19.36 5.26
CA GLN A 255 10.56 19.21 4.22
C GLN A 255 11.54 18.05 4.50
N ASN A 256 11.45 17.38 5.65
CA ASN A 256 12.53 16.55 6.20
C ASN A 256 12.09 15.12 6.64
N PHE A 257 10.95 14.63 6.15
CA PHE A 257 10.44 13.28 6.41
C PHE A 257 11.07 12.17 5.54
N GLY A 258 11.89 12.54 4.56
CA GLY A 258 12.46 11.60 3.59
C GLY A 258 13.40 10.57 4.21
N LEU A 259 13.29 9.33 3.74
CA LEU A 259 14.32 8.30 3.90
C LEU A 259 15.58 8.65 3.09
N PHE A 260 15.41 9.32 1.95
CA PHE A 260 16.46 9.73 1.03
C PHE A 260 16.42 11.24 0.75
N PHE A 261 17.59 11.80 0.48
CA PHE A 261 17.68 13.10 -0.18
C PHE A 261 17.26 12.98 -1.65
N PRO A 262 16.89 14.09 -2.33
CA PRO A 262 16.53 14.06 -3.76
C PRO A 262 17.64 13.53 -4.68
N ASN A 263 18.90 13.56 -4.23
CA ASN A 263 20.05 12.99 -4.94
C ASN A 263 20.22 11.47 -4.69
N MET A 264 19.20 10.80 -4.14
CA MET A 264 19.14 9.38 -3.80
C MET A 264 20.11 8.91 -2.70
N GLN A 265 20.85 9.82 -2.06
CA GLN A 265 21.65 9.47 -0.90
C GLN A 265 20.72 9.26 0.32
N PRO A 266 20.96 8.22 1.14
CA PRO A 266 20.16 8.01 2.34
C PRO A 266 20.38 9.16 3.32
N VAL A 267 19.29 9.66 3.93
CA VAL A 267 19.39 10.67 5.01
C VAL A 267 19.97 10.03 6.27
N TYR A 268 19.60 8.77 6.52
CA TYR A 268 20.11 7.94 7.61
C TYR A 268 20.07 6.46 7.22
N PRO A 269 20.92 5.61 7.80
CA PRO A 269 20.94 4.19 7.48
C PRO A 269 19.73 3.47 8.10
N MET A 270 18.90 2.84 7.27
CA MET A 270 17.70 2.08 7.68
C MET A 270 17.96 0.60 8.03
N GLY A 271 19.22 0.15 7.96
CA GLY A 271 19.59 -1.25 8.19
C GLY A 271 19.64 -2.04 6.88
N GLY A 272 20.64 -2.93 6.77
CA GLY A 272 20.96 -3.62 5.53
C GLY A 272 21.64 -2.72 4.48
N GLN A 273 22.58 -1.86 4.88
CA GLN A 273 23.57 -1.43 3.89
C GLN A 273 24.35 -2.68 3.49
N VAL A 274 24.05 -3.20 2.30
CA VAL A 274 25.08 -3.87 1.51
C VAL A 274 26.05 -2.75 1.14
N GLU A 275 27.01 -2.47 2.04
CA GLU A 275 28.10 -1.56 1.75
C GLU A 275 28.74 -2.01 0.43
N LYS A 276 28.58 -1.17 -0.60
CA LYS A 276 29.20 -1.28 -1.92
C LYS A 276 29.29 -2.72 -2.45
N SER A 277 28.15 -3.31 -2.84
CA SER A 277 28.29 -4.56 -3.61
C SER A 277 28.90 -4.34 -4.99
N ARG A 278 28.85 -3.15 -5.61
CA ARG A 278 29.20 -3.02 -7.05
C ARG A 278 29.64 -1.62 -7.52
N ASN A 279 30.41 -1.61 -8.60
CA ASN A 279 30.65 -0.48 -9.53
C ASN A 279 29.49 -0.26 -10.53
N ALA A 280 28.33 -0.91 -10.32
CA ALA A 280 27.16 -0.84 -11.19
C ALA A 280 25.88 -0.87 -10.35
N ASP A 281 24.91 -0.04 -10.73
CA ASP A 281 23.69 0.19 -9.97
C ASP A 281 22.87 -1.09 -9.79
N LEU A 282 22.35 -1.26 -8.57
CA LEU A 282 21.39 -2.30 -8.24
C LEU A 282 19.99 -1.77 -8.50
N HIS A 283 19.25 -2.46 -9.37
CA HIS A 283 17.94 -1.99 -9.80
C HIS A 283 16.79 -2.70 -9.08
N CYS A 284 16.99 -3.97 -8.70
CA CYS A 284 15.98 -4.73 -7.97
C CYS A 284 16.61 -5.77 -7.05
N VAL A 285 15.87 -6.11 -6.00
CA VAL A 285 16.17 -7.17 -5.05
C VAL A 285 14.93 -8.02 -4.89
N ASP A 286 15.08 -9.32 -4.67
CA ASP A 286 13.97 -10.17 -4.27
C ASP A 286 14.43 -11.29 -3.33
N TRP A 287 13.51 -11.80 -2.51
CA TRP A 287 13.77 -12.84 -1.52
C TRP A 287 13.21 -14.17 -2.00
N ASN A 288 13.89 -15.27 -1.66
CA ASN A 288 13.33 -16.59 -1.91
C ASN A 288 12.23 -16.90 -0.87
N PRO A 289 10.97 -17.16 -1.29
CA PRO A 289 9.88 -17.45 -0.37
C PRO A 289 10.00 -18.83 0.32
N HIS A 290 10.97 -19.66 -0.07
CA HIS A 290 11.23 -20.98 0.49
C HIS A 290 12.47 -21.05 1.38
N ASP A 291 13.38 -20.08 1.27
CA ASP A 291 14.57 -19.98 2.12
C ASP A 291 14.90 -18.50 2.32
N GLU A 292 14.58 -17.96 3.50
CA GLU A 292 14.85 -16.57 3.89
C GLU A 292 16.35 -16.21 3.87
N ASN A 293 17.22 -17.23 3.79
CA ASN A 293 18.64 -17.03 3.65
C ASN A 293 19.05 -16.66 2.23
N LEU A 294 18.19 -16.88 1.23
CA LEU A 294 18.52 -16.66 -0.17
C LEU A 294 17.95 -15.34 -0.70
N ILE A 295 18.85 -14.48 -1.16
CA ILE A 295 18.54 -13.16 -1.73
C ILE A 295 18.99 -13.14 -3.18
N LEU A 296 18.18 -12.59 -4.07
CA LEU A 296 18.56 -12.33 -5.44
C LEU A 296 18.66 -10.83 -5.70
N THR A 297 19.62 -10.44 -6.54
CA THR A 297 19.80 -9.06 -6.98
C THR A 297 19.82 -8.96 -8.50
N GLY A 298 19.15 -7.95 -9.06
CA GLY A 298 19.26 -7.54 -10.46
C GLY A 298 20.05 -6.24 -10.60
N SER A 299 20.69 -6.06 -11.76
CA SER A 299 21.72 -5.04 -11.96
C SER A 299 21.67 -4.38 -13.34
N ALA A 300 22.20 -3.17 -13.43
CA ALA A 300 22.40 -2.41 -14.67
C ALA A 300 23.29 -3.14 -15.69
N ASN A 301 24.22 -3.98 -15.21
CA ASN A 301 25.16 -4.74 -16.04
C ASN A 301 24.62 -6.09 -16.53
N ASN A 302 23.29 -6.24 -16.59
CA ASN A 302 22.60 -7.43 -17.08
C ASN A 302 22.81 -8.70 -16.23
N SER A 303 23.36 -8.59 -15.01
CA SER A 303 23.55 -9.76 -14.15
C SER A 303 22.42 -9.92 -13.14
N VAL A 304 22.04 -11.18 -12.91
CA VAL A 304 21.33 -11.59 -11.69
C VAL A 304 22.29 -12.37 -10.81
N ARG A 305 22.25 -12.11 -9.50
CA ARG A 305 23.13 -12.79 -8.54
C ARG A 305 22.34 -13.27 -7.35
N MET A 306 22.56 -14.51 -6.95
CA MET A 306 22.01 -15.11 -5.74
C MET A 306 23.05 -15.07 -4.62
N PHE A 307 22.64 -14.63 -3.44
CA PHE A 307 23.45 -14.58 -2.23
C PHE A 307 22.80 -15.45 -1.16
N ASP A 308 23.63 -16.01 -0.29
CA ASP A 308 23.19 -16.71 0.90
C ASP A 308 23.63 -15.90 2.13
N HIS A 309 22.67 -15.45 2.95
CA HIS A 309 22.97 -14.63 4.11
C HIS A 309 23.89 -15.35 5.09
N ARG A 310 23.84 -16.69 5.13
CA ARG A 310 24.66 -17.53 6.02
C ARG A 310 26.14 -17.47 5.66
N ASN A 311 26.45 -17.04 4.44
CA ASN A 311 27.81 -16.92 3.90
C ASN A 311 28.33 -15.47 3.93
N LEU A 312 27.63 -14.55 4.60
CA LEU A 312 28.10 -13.18 4.80
C LEU A 312 29.21 -13.16 5.86
N THR A 313 30.28 -12.42 5.58
CA THR A 313 31.33 -12.14 6.58
C THR A 313 30.82 -11.14 7.63
N SER A 314 31.54 -10.98 8.74
CA SER A 314 31.20 -10.03 9.82
C SER A 314 31.11 -8.57 9.38
N GLY A 315 31.61 -8.24 8.18
CA GLY A 315 31.44 -6.93 7.53
C GLY A 315 30.29 -6.85 6.52
N GLY A 316 29.38 -7.84 6.48
CA GLY A 316 28.27 -7.88 5.52
C GLY A 316 28.67 -8.19 4.08
N VAL A 317 29.95 -8.55 3.84
CA VAL A 317 30.46 -8.87 2.50
C VAL A 317 30.28 -10.36 2.24
N GLY A 318 29.55 -10.71 1.19
CA GLY A 318 29.40 -12.08 0.71
C GLY A 318 29.65 -12.20 -0.80
N SER A 319 30.18 -13.35 -1.21
CA SER A 319 30.23 -13.71 -2.63
C SER A 319 28.88 -14.29 -3.06
N PRO A 320 28.43 -14.01 -4.29
CA PRO A 320 27.21 -14.64 -4.79
C PRO A 320 27.44 -16.15 -4.92
N ILE A 321 26.51 -16.94 -4.40
CA ILE A 321 26.49 -18.39 -4.55
C ILE A 321 26.11 -18.81 -5.97
N TYR A 322 25.48 -17.92 -6.74
CA TYR A 322 25.22 -18.11 -8.16
C TYR A 322 25.19 -16.79 -8.94
N LYS A 323 25.63 -16.82 -10.20
CA LYS A 323 25.58 -15.68 -11.14
C LYS A 323 24.89 -16.12 -12.42
N PHE A 324 23.86 -15.39 -12.82
CA PHE A 324 23.19 -15.54 -14.10
C PHE A 324 23.60 -14.38 -15.01
N GLU A 325 24.37 -14.67 -16.05
CA GLU A 325 25.02 -13.66 -16.90
C GLU A 325 24.48 -13.63 -18.34
N ASP A 326 23.46 -14.42 -18.68
CA ASP A 326 22.98 -14.51 -20.08
C ASP A 326 22.04 -13.37 -20.49
N HIS A 327 21.73 -12.43 -19.60
CA HIS A 327 20.85 -11.32 -19.95
C HIS A 327 21.58 -10.33 -20.85
N LYS A 328 20.86 -9.85 -21.86
CA LYS A 328 21.37 -8.87 -22.84
C LYS A 328 21.03 -7.43 -22.49
N ALA A 329 20.28 -7.21 -21.40
CA ALA A 329 19.82 -5.91 -20.96
C ALA A 329 19.74 -5.84 -19.42
N ALA A 330 19.67 -4.61 -18.90
CA ALA A 330 19.56 -4.35 -17.47
C ALA A 330 18.38 -5.09 -16.84
N VAL A 331 18.58 -5.61 -15.63
CA VAL A 331 17.54 -6.34 -14.89
C VAL A 331 16.88 -5.36 -13.94
N LEU A 332 15.69 -4.87 -14.32
CA LEU A 332 14.99 -3.80 -13.60
C LEU A 332 13.98 -4.33 -12.58
N CYS A 333 13.55 -5.59 -12.71
CA CYS A 333 12.66 -6.26 -11.78
C CYS A 333 12.90 -7.78 -11.83
N MET A 334 12.58 -8.46 -10.74
CA MET A 334 12.79 -9.90 -10.58
C MET A 334 11.80 -10.42 -9.56
N GLN A 335 11.32 -11.64 -9.77
CA GLN A 335 10.45 -12.34 -8.82
C GLN A 335 10.82 -13.82 -8.72
N VAL A 336 10.98 -14.32 -7.50
CA VAL A 336 11.07 -15.74 -7.17
C VAL A 336 9.66 -16.26 -6.95
N GLY A 337 9.24 -17.23 -7.77
CA GLY A 337 7.87 -17.76 -7.68
C GLY A 337 7.77 -19.20 -8.15
N LYS A 338 6.58 -19.79 -7.96
CA LYS A 338 6.26 -21.08 -8.56
C LYS A 338 5.86 -20.85 -10.02
N LYS A 339 6.04 -21.86 -10.88
CA LYS A 339 5.55 -21.86 -12.27
C LYS A 339 4.05 -21.53 -12.39
N ASN A 340 3.28 -21.67 -11.31
CA ASN A 340 1.84 -21.46 -11.25
C ASN A 340 1.40 -20.01 -11.03
N ASP A 341 2.30 -19.06 -10.77
CA ASP A 341 1.94 -17.67 -10.44
C ASP A 341 1.81 -16.77 -11.68
N CYS A 342 1.96 -17.35 -12.88
CA CYS A 342 1.60 -16.71 -14.15
C CYS A 342 0.31 -17.33 -14.72
N VAL A 343 -0.63 -16.48 -15.09
CA VAL A 343 -1.93 -16.82 -15.69
C VAL A 343 -1.82 -17.92 -16.77
N GLY A 344 -2.54 -19.04 -16.54
CA GLY A 344 -2.98 -19.96 -17.59
C GLY A 344 -2.12 -21.21 -17.84
N ALA A 345 -2.07 -22.15 -16.89
CA ALA A 345 -2.17 -23.62 -17.08
C ALA A 345 -1.58 -24.34 -15.85
N ARG A 346 -2.42 -25.04 -15.09
CA ARG A 346 -1.99 -25.87 -13.95
C ARG A 346 -1.26 -27.11 -14.45
N MET A 347 0.00 -27.30 -14.05
CA MET A 347 0.68 -28.59 -14.06
C MET A 347 1.14 -28.90 -12.64
N PRO A 348 0.55 -29.90 -11.95
CA PRO A 348 1.02 -30.31 -10.63
C PRO A 348 2.38 -31.02 -10.74
N ASN A 349 3.29 -30.74 -9.79
CA ASN A 349 4.68 -31.22 -9.66
C ASN A 349 5.72 -30.64 -10.63
N SER A 350 6.07 -29.36 -10.48
CA SER A 350 7.27 -28.79 -11.12
C SER A 350 8.24 -28.17 -10.10
N SER A 351 9.54 -28.36 -10.35
CA SER A 351 10.65 -27.82 -9.54
C SER A 351 10.63 -26.29 -9.47
N PRO A 352 11.25 -25.66 -8.44
CA PRO A 352 11.41 -24.21 -8.37
C PRO A 352 12.06 -23.65 -9.64
N ALA A 353 11.56 -22.54 -10.16
CA ALA A 353 12.09 -21.87 -11.34
C ALA A 353 12.22 -20.37 -11.08
N LEU A 354 13.31 -19.78 -11.56
CA LEU A 354 13.53 -18.33 -11.50
C LEU A 354 12.87 -17.68 -12.71
N PHE A 355 12.04 -16.65 -12.48
CA PHE A 355 11.40 -15.88 -13.55
C PHE A 355 11.89 -14.43 -13.52
N LEU A 356 12.30 -13.93 -14.69
CA LEU A 356 12.89 -12.61 -14.84
C LEU A 356 12.07 -11.82 -15.84
N GLN A 357 11.77 -10.57 -15.50
CA GLN A 357 11.06 -9.64 -16.37
C GLN A 357 11.99 -8.47 -16.74
N HIS A 358 12.21 -8.29 -18.04
CA HIS A 358 12.95 -7.14 -18.59
C HIS A 358 11.98 -6.05 -19.05
N ALA A 359 12.40 -4.78 -18.98
CA ALA A 359 11.64 -3.71 -19.61
C ALA A 359 11.61 -3.91 -21.13
N GLY A 360 10.41 -3.90 -21.70
CA GLY A 360 10.19 -3.74 -23.14
C GLY A 360 10.11 -5.01 -24.00
N HIS A 361 10.53 -6.19 -23.53
CA HIS A 361 10.36 -7.44 -24.29
C HIS A 361 10.02 -8.63 -23.38
N ARG A 362 8.94 -9.35 -23.71
CA ARG A 362 8.57 -10.64 -23.10
C ARG A 362 9.54 -11.74 -23.55
N CYS A 363 10.78 -11.72 -23.07
CA CYS A 363 11.66 -12.89 -23.12
C CYS A 363 11.62 -13.59 -21.76
N LYS A 364 11.02 -14.77 -21.71
CA LYS A 364 11.06 -15.67 -20.54
C LYS A 364 12.39 -16.42 -20.57
N ALA A 365 13.36 -16.00 -19.77
CA ALA A 365 14.45 -16.91 -19.39
C ALA A 365 13.97 -17.70 -18.18
N ALA A 366 13.71 -19.00 -18.36
CA ALA A 366 13.41 -19.91 -17.26
C ALA A 366 14.71 -20.61 -16.87
N TYR A 367 15.26 -20.26 -15.72
CA TYR A 367 16.39 -20.99 -15.15
C TYR A 367 15.86 -22.06 -14.20
N HIS A 368 16.15 -23.33 -14.52
CA HIS A 368 15.91 -24.43 -13.60
C HIS A 368 17.00 -24.42 -12.53
N LEU A 369 16.64 -23.97 -11.33
CA LEU A 369 17.47 -24.18 -10.15
C LEU A 369 17.26 -25.63 -9.69
N ALA A 370 18.11 -26.54 -10.19
CA ALA A 370 18.28 -27.84 -9.55
C ALA A 370 19.03 -27.59 -8.23
N LEU A 371 18.27 -27.26 -7.18
CA LEU A 371 18.83 -27.25 -5.83
C LEU A 371 19.11 -28.72 -5.45
N PRO A 372 20.34 -29.08 -5.04
CA PRO A 372 20.55 -30.35 -4.36
C PRO A 372 19.71 -30.33 -3.09
N ILE A 373 18.90 -31.37 -2.91
CA ILE A 373 18.02 -31.58 -1.76
C ILE A 373 18.86 -31.79 -0.50
#